data_AF-A0A2J7VS78-F1
#
_entry.id   AF-A0A2J7VS78-F1
#
_cell.length_a   1.000
_cell.length_b   1.000
_cell.length_c   1.000
_cell.angle_alpha   90.00
_cell.angle_beta   90.00
_cell.angle_gamma   90.00
#
_symmetry.space_group_name_H-M   'P 1'
#
loop_
_entity.id
_entity.type
_entity.pdbx_description
1 polymer ?
#
loop_
_entity_poly.entity_id
_entity_poly.type
_entity_poly.pdbx_seq_one_letter_code
_entity_poly.pdbx_strand_id
1 'polypeptide(L)' 'MSSLERGLKNPTLSKVDELCEVMEVHPLTLLALAYGLDAKGADKLLAQVQRELAGLRDVPD' A
#
# COMPACT_ATOMS: atom_id res chain seq x y z
N MET A 1 20.25 -12.18 3.85
CA MET A 1 18.93 -11.59 4.17
C MET A 1 19.09 -10.11 4.49
N SER A 2 18.39 -9.24 3.76
CA SER A 2 18.35 -7.79 3.90
C SER A 2 17.90 -7.38 5.31
N SER A 3 18.26 -6.17 5.74
CA SER A 3 17.82 -5.61 7.03
C SER A 3 16.30 -5.42 7.12
N LEU A 4 15.62 -5.38 5.97
CA LEU A 4 14.16 -5.35 5.83
C LEU A 4 13.54 -6.70 6.19
N GLU A 5 14.15 -7.81 5.74
CA GLU A 5 13.74 -9.20 6.02
C GLU A 5 13.97 -9.61 7.49
N ARG A 6 14.74 -8.80 8.23
CA ARG A 6 15.05 -9.02 9.65
C ARG A 6 14.25 -8.12 10.59
N GLY A 7 13.29 -7.33 10.07
CA GLY A 7 12.45 -6.43 10.88
C GLY A 7 13.21 -5.32 11.61
N LEU A 8 14.47 -5.05 11.24
CA LEU A 8 15.40 -4.21 12.01
C LEU A 8 15.33 -2.71 11.64
N LYS A 9 14.58 -2.36 10.61
CA LYS A 9 14.28 -0.97 10.20
C LYS A 9 12.80 -0.91 9.87
N ASN A 10 12.06 0.03 10.44
CA ASN A 10 10.77 0.45 9.89
C ASN A 10 11.06 1.14 8.55
N PRO A 11 10.84 0.47 7.40
CA PRO A 11 11.07 1.13 6.12
C PRO A 11 10.08 2.30 6.05
N THR A 12 10.57 3.47 5.64
CA THR A 12 9.68 4.56 5.25
C THR A 12 8.94 4.15 3.98
N LEU A 13 7.77 4.75 3.72
CA LEU A 13 7.04 4.49 2.47
C LEU A 13 7.93 4.69 1.23
N SER A 14 8.84 5.67 1.25
CA SER A 14 9.81 5.88 0.16
C SER A 14 10.71 4.68 -0.10
N LYS A 15 11.08 3.89 0.92
CA LYS A 15 11.88 2.67 0.74
C LYS A 15 11.05 1.50 0.23
N VAL A 16 9.74 1.51 0.50
CA VAL A 16 8.79 0.58 -0.11
C VAL A 16 8.60 0.92 -1.59
N ASP A 17 8.49 2.21 -1.93
CA ASP A 17 8.36 2.68 -3.32
C ASP A 17 9.56 2.26 -4.17
N GLU A 18 10.79 2.50 -3.69
CA GLU A 18 12.03 2.05 -4.38
C GLU A 18 12.04 0.53 -4.63
N LEU A 19 11.53 -0.26 -3.68
CA LEU A 19 11.46 -1.72 -3.83
C LEU A 19 10.38 -2.12 -4.84
N CYS A 20 9.22 -1.47 -4.78
CA CYS A 20 8.09 -1.72 -5.67
C CYS A 20 8.42 -1.33 -7.12
N GLU A 21 9.21 -0.28 -7.33
CA GLU A 21 9.74 0.12 -8.64
C GLU A 21 10.60 -0.99 -9.25
N VAL A 22 11.51 -1.59 -8.47
CA VAL A 22 12.34 -2.72 -8.93
C VAL A 22 11.50 -3.98 -9.23
N MET A 23 10.42 -4.17 -8.48
CA MET A 23 9.49 -5.28 -8.67
C MET A 23 8.44 -5.01 -9.77
N GLU A 24 8.44 -3.82 -10.39
CA GLU A 24 7.44 -3.37 -11.37
C GLU A 24 5.98 -3.50 -10.89
N VAL A 25 5.75 -3.27 -9.60
CA VAL A 25 4.41 -3.31 -8.98
C VAL A 25 4.09 -1.99 -8.31
N HIS A 26 2.80 -1.68 -8.19
CA HIS A 26 2.37 -0.49 -7.45
C HIS A 26 2.58 -0.72 -5.93
N PRO A 27 3.04 0.27 -5.15
CA PRO A 27 3.21 0.15 -3.69
C PRO A 27 1.96 -0.31 -2.94
N LEU A 28 0.78 0.18 -3.35
CA LEU A 28 -0.53 -0.33 -2.89
C LEU A 28 -0.72 -1.85 -3.08
N THR A 29 -0.15 -2.45 -4.12
CA THR A 29 -0.21 -3.90 -4.34
C THR A 29 0.56 -4.65 -3.26
N LEU A 30 1.77 -4.19 -2.92
CA LEU A 30 2.57 -4.80 -1.85
C LEU A 30 1.89 -4.61 -0.48
N LEU A 31 1.32 -3.43 -0.23
CA LEU A 31 0.51 -3.19 0.97
C LEU A 31 -0.69 -4.13 1.03
N ALA A 32 -1.44 -4.29 -0.06
CA ALA A 32 -2.58 -5.21 -0.10
C ALA A 32 -2.16 -6.66 0.24
N LEU A 33 -1.02 -7.11 -0.29
CA LEU A 33 -0.45 -8.41 0.06
C LEU A 33 -0.04 -8.50 1.54
N ALA A 34 0.55 -7.44 2.10
CA ALA A 34 0.94 -7.39 3.51
C ALA A 34 -0.26 -7.45 4.48
N TYR A 35 -1.43 -6.99 4.05
CA TYR A 35 -2.70 -7.15 4.79
C TYR A 35 -3.38 -8.50 4.55
N GLY A 36 -2.77 -9.43 3.79
CA GLY A 36 -3.29 -10.77 3.53
C GLY A 36 -4.53 -10.78 2.63
N LEU A 37 -4.71 -9.76 1.78
CA LEU A 37 -5.86 -9.65 0.90
C LEU A 37 -5.70 -10.55 -0.34
N ASP A 38 -6.77 -11.26 -0.68
CA ASP A 38 -6.93 -11.88 -2.00
C ASP A 38 -7.48 -10.85 -3.00
N ALA A 39 -7.62 -11.24 -4.28
CA ALA A 39 -8.11 -10.32 -5.33
C ALA A 39 -9.47 -9.68 -4.98
N LYS A 40 -10.41 -10.46 -4.41
CA LYS A 40 -11.73 -9.97 -4.01
C LYS A 40 -11.66 -9.02 -2.81
N GLY A 41 -10.78 -9.30 -1.85
CA GLY A 41 -10.51 -8.41 -0.73
C GLY A 41 -9.88 -7.10 -1.19
N ALA A 42 -8.93 -7.17 -2.12
CA ALA A 42 -8.29 -5.99 -2.71
C ALA A 42 -9.30 -5.10 -3.44
N ASP A 43 -10.22 -5.66 -4.22
CA ASP A 43 -11.29 -4.89 -4.89
C ASP A 43 -12.18 -4.15 -3.88
N LYS A 44 -12.58 -4.81 -2.80
CA LYS A 44 -13.38 -4.20 -1.73
C LYS A 44 -12.63 -3.06 -1.04
N LEU A 45 -11.34 -3.27 -0.73
CA LEU A 45 -10.50 -2.28 -0.11
C LEU A 45 -10.32 -1.06 -1.03
N LEU A 46 -10.04 -1.27 -2.32
CA LEU A 46 -9.91 -0.19 -3.29
C LEU A 46 -11.21 0.62 -3.43
N ALA A 47 -12.36 -0.05 -3.47
CA ALA A 47 -13.65 0.62 -3.49
C ALA A 47 -13.93 1.43 -2.21
N GLN A 48 -13.47 0.95 -1.05
CA GLN A 48 -13.56 1.71 0.20
C GLN A 48 -12.63 2.94 0.17
N VAL A 49 -11.36 2.77 -0.19
CA VAL A 49 -10.38 3.86 -0.29
C VAL A 49 -10.86 4.94 -1.28
N GLN A 50 -11.44 4.56 -2.41
CA GLN A 50 -12.02 5.54 -3.35
C GLN A 50 -13.14 6.37 -2.73
N ARG A 51 -14.02 5.77 -1.93
CA ARG A 51 -15.08 6.50 -1.22
C ARG A 51 -14.51 7.44 -0.15
N GLU A 52 -13.53 6.98 0.61
CA GLU A 52 -12.85 7.79 1.62
C GLU A 52 -12.14 8.99 0.98
N LEU A 53 -11.42 8.79 -0.12
CA LEU A 53 -10.78 9.86 -0.88
C LEU A 53 -11.78 10.88 -1.42
N ALA A 54 -12.94 10.43 -1.92
CA ALA A 54 -14.01 11.32 -2.35
C ALA A 54 -14.56 12.16 -1.19
N GLY A 55 -14.77 11.55 -0.02
CA GLY A 55 -15.25 12.24 1.18
C GLY A 55 -14.23 13.21 1.78
N LEU A 56 -12.93 12.89 1.73
CA LEU A 56 -11.87 13.77 2.22
C LEU A 56 -11.59 14.95 1.28
N ARG A 57 -11.82 14.77 -0.03
CA ARG A 57 -11.67 15.84 -1.02
C ARG A 57 -12.85 16.81 -1.03
N ASP A 58 -13.95 16.44 -0.36
CA ASP A 58 -15.13 17.28 -0.14
C ASP A 58 -15.05 18.07 1.18
N VAL A 59 -13.92 18.05 1.90
CA VAL A 59 -13.70 18.95 3.04
C VAL A 59 -13.62 20.39 2.49
N PRO A 60 -14.59 21.27 2.78
CA PRO A 60 -14.49 22.66 2.38
C PRO A 60 -13.35 23.32 3.18
N ASP A 61 -12.48 24.06 2.47
CA ASP A 61 -11.49 24.99 3.05
C ASP A 61 -12.11 25.95 4.08
#